data_AF-A0A819V7V4-F1
#
_entry.id   AF-A0A819V7V4-F1
#
_cell.length_a   1.000
_cell.length_b   1.000
_cell.length_c   1.000
_cell.angle_alpha   90.00
_cell.angle_beta   90.00
_cell.angle_gamma   90.00
#
_symmetry.space_group_name_H-M   'P 1'
#
loop_
_entity.id
_entity.type
_entity.pdbx_description
1 polymer ?
#
loop_
_entity_poly.entity_id
_entity_poly.type
_entity_poly.pdbx_seq_one_letter_code
_entity_poly.pdbx_strand_id
1 'polypeptide(L)'
;IEELIKLFENCPVTDRALYECISPKNSVKIYIDFEYMIHNNLDIQNHHIGPMCFLKILYYFLNIPDNTIITVENYTENVLKQFLVLEASTSEKISYHFIHAKPSVIFENVSTLAIFIKAMIHFVLLSVVQHKCSMFNITSPLGSCTISNLIQILVPHINILRKHCTSCQTSIPYISIADIAYLLVQNKTNEWVTAIDINVYSNNQQFRLFNSVKYGKNNPLILSTTFPFDSQLQYSFSDLLKKSLITFIENDQLPKIYFKNEKFVFDLSTSSNSTITKLQNFINIEPINQHMKHSSFSHPHPNINTNQNLSRSLHPNKINNLNLSVPDMSIFIDFVENIITSDPSH
;
A
#
# COMPACT_ATOMS: atom_id res chain seq x y z
N ILE A 1 24.82 1.13 11.40
CA ILE A 1 24.57 1.90 10.15
C ILE A 1 25.86 2.36 9.52
N GLU A 2 26.75 3.05 10.23
CA GLU A 2 28.03 3.49 9.66
C GLU A 2 28.89 2.32 9.13
N GLU A 3 28.90 1.18 9.80
CA GLU A 3 29.55 -0.04 9.29
C GLU A 3 28.88 -0.59 8.02
N LEU A 4 27.54 -0.48 7.92
CA LEU A 4 26.80 -0.86 6.73
C LEU A 4 27.17 0.07 5.56
N ILE A 5 27.31 1.37 5.79
CA ILE A 5 27.76 2.34 4.77
C ILE A 5 29.15 1.95 4.27
N LYS A 6 30.10 1.70 5.19
CA LYS A 6 31.46 1.24 4.83
C LYS A 6 31.44 -0.07 4.04
N LEU A 7 30.56 -1.00 4.39
CA LEU A 7 30.38 -2.24 3.62
C LEU A 7 29.95 -1.93 2.19
N PHE A 8 28.99 -1.04 2.00
CA PHE A 8 28.52 -0.63 0.68
C PHE A 8 29.58 0.11 -0.13
N GLU A 9 30.43 0.93 0.50
CA GLU A 9 31.52 1.63 -0.18
C GLU A 9 32.60 0.66 -0.71
N ASN A 10 32.86 -0.43 0.01
CA ASN A 10 33.94 -1.37 -0.32
C ASN A 10 33.49 -2.62 -1.10
N CYS A 11 32.20 -2.91 -1.15
CA CYS A 11 31.66 -4.11 -1.80
C CYS A 11 31.12 -3.77 -3.20
N PRO A 12 31.44 -4.51 -4.28
CA PRO A 12 30.82 -4.30 -5.60
C PRO A 12 29.30 -4.49 -5.57
N VAL A 13 28.54 -3.72 -6.36
CA VAL A 13 27.05 -3.78 -6.39
C VAL A 13 26.53 -5.20 -6.67
N THR A 14 27.20 -5.95 -7.54
CA THR A 14 26.85 -7.33 -7.89
C THR A 14 26.89 -8.30 -6.71
N ASP A 15 27.66 -7.97 -5.68
CA ASP A 15 27.88 -8.82 -4.51
C ASP A 15 27.01 -8.38 -3.32
N ARG A 16 26.29 -7.27 -3.45
CA ARG A 16 25.39 -6.71 -2.43
C ARG A 16 24.02 -7.38 -2.47
N ALA A 17 23.94 -8.64 -2.04
CA ALA A 17 22.66 -9.33 -1.85
C ALA A 17 22.11 -9.12 -0.43
N LEU A 18 21.90 -7.86 -0.04
CA LEU A 18 21.61 -7.46 1.34
C LEU A 18 20.14 -7.08 1.55
N TYR A 19 19.62 -7.42 2.73
CA TYR A 19 18.23 -7.22 3.13
C TYR A 19 18.17 -6.69 4.56
N GLU A 20 17.26 -5.75 4.81
CA GLU A 20 16.82 -5.39 6.15
C GLU A 20 15.89 -6.48 6.69
N CYS A 21 16.13 -6.93 7.92
CA CYS A 21 15.22 -7.82 8.62
C CYS A 21 14.29 -6.99 9.51
N ILE A 22 12.99 -6.97 9.19
CA ILE A 22 12.00 -6.17 9.90
C ILE A 22 11.42 -6.99 11.05
N SER A 23 11.86 -6.67 12.27
CA SER A 23 11.34 -7.30 13.49
C SER A 23 9.87 -6.91 13.70
N PRO A 24 8.98 -7.85 14.10
CA PRO A 24 7.58 -7.56 14.44
C PRO A 24 7.38 -6.59 15.60
N LYS A 25 8.44 -6.29 16.38
CA LYS A 25 8.40 -5.38 17.53
C LYS A 25 8.84 -3.96 17.19
N ASN A 26 9.48 -3.76 16.04
CA ASN A 26 10.04 -2.46 15.69
C ASN A 26 8.95 -1.59 15.08
N SER A 27 8.95 -0.31 15.47
CA SER A 27 8.18 0.68 14.73
C SER A 27 8.73 0.82 13.31
N VAL A 28 7.82 1.09 12.38
CA VAL A 28 8.14 1.12 10.95
C VAL A 28 7.65 2.40 10.31
N LYS A 29 8.42 2.89 9.35
CA LYS A 29 7.93 3.82 8.34
C LYS A 29 6.84 3.16 7.50
N ILE A 30 6.10 3.98 6.77
CA ILE A 30 5.28 3.47 5.68
C ILE A 30 6.21 3.01 4.57
N TYR A 31 6.06 1.76 4.16
CA TYR A 31 6.75 1.20 3.00
C TYR A 31 5.82 0.30 2.21
N ILE A 32 5.99 0.30 0.89
CA ILE A 32 5.12 -0.39 -0.06
C ILE A 32 6.01 -1.03 -1.12
N ASP A 33 5.74 -2.30 -1.41
CA ASP A 33 6.27 -2.99 -2.59
C ASP A 33 5.18 -3.02 -3.65
N PHE A 34 5.41 -2.33 -4.76
CA PHE A 34 4.46 -2.19 -5.86
C PHE A 34 5.04 -2.89 -7.09
N GLU A 35 4.37 -3.95 -7.54
CA GLU A 35 4.87 -4.75 -8.65
C GLU A 35 3.79 -5.45 -9.47
N TYR A 36 4.06 -5.60 -10.77
CA TYR A 36 3.25 -6.42 -11.69
C TYR A 36 4.01 -6.78 -12.96
N MET A 37 3.51 -7.78 -13.69
CA MET A 37 4.12 -8.24 -14.95
C MET A 37 3.60 -7.40 -16.13
N ILE A 38 4.51 -6.84 -16.94
CA ILE A 38 4.15 -5.94 -18.04
C ILE A 38 3.31 -6.68 -19.10
N HIS A 39 3.75 -7.87 -19.49
CA HIS A 39 3.11 -8.64 -20.58
C HIS A 39 1.69 -9.13 -20.25
N ASN A 40 1.32 -9.18 -18.97
CA ASN A 40 -0.04 -9.55 -18.54
C ASN A 40 -0.95 -8.33 -18.38
N ASN A 41 -0.43 -7.11 -18.50
CA ASN A 41 -1.16 -5.86 -18.25
C ASN A 41 -0.96 -4.89 -19.42
N LEU A 42 -1.09 -5.39 -20.66
CA LEU A 42 -0.83 -4.64 -21.90
C LEU A 42 -1.80 -3.47 -22.14
N ASP A 43 -2.93 -3.45 -21.45
CA ASP A 43 -3.87 -2.34 -21.47
C ASP A 43 -3.31 -1.09 -20.75
N ILE A 44 -2.35 -1.28 -19.83
CA ILE A 44 -1.64 -0.20 -19.14
C ILE A 44 -0.45 0.24 -20.01
N GLN A 45 -0.65 1.24 -20.86
CA GLN A 45 0.42 1.74 -21.74
C GLN A 45 1.45 2.60 -20.98
N ASN A 46 1.01 3.38 -20.00
CA ASN A 46 1.88 4.19 -19.16
C ASN A 46 1.97 3.54 -17.76
N HIS A 47 3.05 2.79 -17.55
CA HIS A 47 3.27 2.00 -16.35
C HIS A 47 3.47 2.82 -15.07
N HIS A 48 3.65 4.14 -15.16
CA HIS A 48 3.78 5.05 -14.02
C HIS A 48 2.44 5.49 -13.44
N ILE A 49 1.34 5.35 -14.19
CA ILE A 49 0.01 5.77 -13.74
C ILE A 49 -0.40 5.00 -12.48
N GLY A 50 -0.29 3.68 -12.48
CA GLY A 50 -0.66 2.85 -11.32
C GLY A 50 0.04 3.25 -10.03
N PRO A 51 1.38 3.35 -10.01
CA PRO A 51 2.09 3.83 -8.83
C PRO A 51 1.69 5.26 -8.39
N MET A 52 1.41 6.18 -9.33
CA MET A 52 0.91 7.53 -9.00
C MET A 52 -0.49 7.51 -8.39
N CYS A 53 -1.41 6.74 -8.97
CA CYS A 53 -2.75 6.56 -8.43
C CYS A 53 -2.70 5.96 -7.02
N PHE A 54 -1.79 5.00 -6.79
CA PHE A 54 -1.58 4.43 -5.46
C PHE A 54 -1.09 5.47 -4.46
N LEU A 55 -0.05 6.25 -4.78
CA LEU A 55 0.45 7.27 -3.86
C LEU A 55 -0.57 8.36 -3.58
N LYS A 56 -1.42 8.69 -4.56
CA LYS A 56 -2.57 9.56 -4.38
C LYS A 56 -3.59 8.99 -3.40
N ILE A 57 -3.93 7.71 -3.52
CA ILE A 57 -4.82 7.06 -2.57
C ILE A 57 -4.19 7.03 -1.18
N LEU A 58 -2.93 6.60 -1.06
CA LEU A 58 -2.22 6.52 0.20
C LEU A 58 -2.16 7.88 0.91
N TYR A 59 -1.81 8.94 0.18
CA TYR A 59 -1.71 10.27 0.76
C TYR A 59 -3.05 10.83 1.23
N TYR A 60 -4.17 10.52 0.54
CA TYR A 60 -5.50 10.88 1.05
C TYR A 60 -5.73 10.36 2.47
N PHE A 61 -5.33 9.12 2.77
CA PHE A 61 -5.51 8.54 4.10
C PHE A 61 -4.51 9.07 5.13
N LEU A 62 -3.32 9.48 4.68
CA LEU A 62 -2.28 9.99 5.55
C LEU A 62 -2.35 11.49 5.81
N ASN A 63 -3.08 12.23 4.96
CA ASN A 63 -3.31 13.68 4.93
C ASN A 63 -2.16 14.50 5.57
N ILE A 64 -0.96 14.25 5.04
CA ILE A 64 0.30 14.75 5.60
C ILE A 64 0.35 16.27 5.36
N PRO A 65 0.70 17.08 6.38
CA PRO A 65 0.37 18.48 6.40
C PRO A 65 1.34 19.28 5.55
N ASP A 66 1.00 19.51 4.30
CA ASP A 66 1.33 20.79 3.69
C ASP A 66 0.03 21.56 3.56
N ASN A 67 -0.05 22.71 4.25
CA ASN A 67 -1.20 23.64 4.29
C ASN A 67 -1.54 24.27 2.93
N THR A 68 -1.14 23.66 1.81
CA THR A 68 -1.45 24.11 0.47
C THR A 68 -2.82 23.57 0.10
N ILE A 69 -3.72 24.44 -0.39
CA ILE A 69 -4.92 24.01 -1.09
C ILE A 69 -4.44 23.17 -2.27
N ILE A 70 -4.70 21.87 -2.20
CA ILE A 70 -4.10 20.94 -3.11
C ILE A 70 -4.93 20.86 -4.40
N THR A 71 -4.46 21.49 -5.47
CA THR A 71 -4.93 21.22 -6.85
C THR A 71 -4.28 19.93 -7.35
N VAL A 72 -4.90 19.22 -8.30
CA VAL A 72 -4.40 17.93 -8.84
C VAL A 72 -2.93 18.01 -9.31
N GLU A 73 -2.52 19.16 -9.83
CA GLU A 73 -1.15 19.41 -10.31
C GLU A 73 -0.14 19.63 -9.16
N ASN A 74 -0.51 20.41 -8.13
CA ASN A 74 0.33 20.65 -6.95
C ASN A 74 0.33 19.47 -5.96
N TYR A 75 -0.67 18.59 -6.06
CA TYR A 75 -0.83 17.38 -5.25
C TYR A 75 0.36 16.45 -5.41
N THR A 76 0.64 16.08 -6.66
CA THR A 76 1.59 15.01 -6.97
C THR A 76 2.99 15.37 -6.49
N GLU A 77 3.46 16.59 -6.73
CA GLU A 77 4.85 16.93 -6.42
C GLU A 77 5.16 16.94 -4.90
N ASN A 78 4.30 17.54 -4.08
CA ASN A 78 4.53 17.61 -2.63
C ASN A 78 4.39 16.26 -1.93
N VAL A 79 3.39 15.47 -2.35
CA VAL A 79 3.18 14.10 -1.86
C VAL A 79 4.41 13.25 -2.16
N LEU A 80 4.86 13.31 -3.41
CA LEU A 80 5.95 12.47 -3.86
C LEU A 80 7.31 12.85 -3.28
N LYS A 81 7.54 14.14 -2.98
CA LYS A 81 8.74 14.61 -2.27
C LYS A 81 8.92 13.96 -0.89
N GLN A 82 7.87 13.41 -0.30
CA GLN A 82 7.93 12.74 1.00
C GLN A 82 8.32 11.26 0.92
N PHE A 83 8.23 10.65 -0.26
CA PHE A 83 8.54 9.23 -0.47
C PHE A 83 9.84 9.07 -1.24
N LEU A 84 10.80 8.32 -0.68
CA LEU A 84 11.90 7.75 -1.45
C LEU A 84 11.32 6.66 -2.36
N VAL A 85 11.49 6.83 -3.67
CA VAL A 85 11.02 5.86 -4.67
C VAL A 85 12.22 5.11 -5.21
N LEU A 86 12.33 3.84 -4.83
CA LEU A 86 13.35 2.96 -5.36
C LEU A 86 12.75 2.06 -6.44
N GLU A 87 13.54 1.76 -7.45
CA GLU A 87 13.12 1.04 -8.64
C GLU A 87 14.04 -0.14 -8.92
N ALA A 88 13.41 -1.25 -9.29
CA ALA A 88 14.07 -2.42 -9.83
C ALA A 88 13.23 -3.03 -10.97
N SER A 89 12.53 -2.18 -11.72
CA SER A 89 11.80 -2.58 -12.91
C SER A 89 12.73 -3.23 -13.95
N THR A 90 12.18 -4.14 -14.75
CA THR A 90 12.83 -4.75 -15.91
C THR A 90 11.92 -4.60 -17.13
N SER A 91 12.36 -5.09 -18.29
CA SER A 91 11.50 -5.18 -19.48
C SER A 91 10.29 -6.09 -19.31
N GLU A 92 10.28 -6.94 -18.27
CA GLU A 92 9.20 -7.91 -18.02
C GLU A 92 8.29 -7.51 -16.86
N LYS A 93 8.78 -6.66 -15.95
CA LYS A 93 8.17 -6.43 -14.64
C LYS A 93 8.34 -4.99 -14.18
N ILE A 94 7.26 -4.39 -13.72
CA ILE A 94 7.31 -3.16 -12.92
C ILE A 94 7.60 -3.51 -11.47
N SER A 95 8.54 -2.81 -10.83
CA SER A 95 8.90 -3.04 -9.43
C SER A 95 9.41 -1.75 -8.78
N TYR A 96 8.59 -1.19 -7.89
CA TYR A 96 8.89 0.01 -7.11
C TYR A 96 8.79 -0.28 -5.62
N HIS A 97 9.75 0.21 -4.85
CA HIS A 97 9.62 0.33 -3.41
C HIS A 97 9.36 1.80 -3.06
N PHE A 98 8.22 2.08 -2.44
CA PHE A 98 7.91 3.40 -1.89
C PHE A 98 8.21 3.39 -0.40
N ILE A 99 9.06 4.29 0.08
CA ILE A 99 9.45 4.36 1.49
C ILE A 99 9.28 5.81 1.94
N HIS A 100 8.50 6.05 3.00
CA HIS A 100 8.26 7.39 3.49
C HIS A 100 9.53 7.97 4.14
N ALA A 101 10.23 8.84 3.41
CA ALA A 101 11.60 9.26 3.71
C ALA A 101 11.67 10.33 4.81
N LYS A 102 10.58 11.06 5.02
CA LYS A 102 10.41 12.06 6.07
C LYS A 102 9.09 11.80 6.82
N PRO A 103 9.04 10.77 7.67
CA PRO A 103 7.83 10.41 8.38
C PRO A 103 7.39 11.49 9.34
N SER A 104 6.16 11.98 9.15
CA SER A 104 5.39 12.75 10.14
C SER A 104 4.68 11.83 11.14
N VAL A 105 4.53 10.55 10.78
CA VAL A 105 3.88 9.50 11.54
C VAL A 105 4.58 8.18 11.24
N ILE A 106 4.62 7.29 12.23
CA ILE A 106 5.11 5.92 12.11
C ILE A 106 4.06 4.93 12.59
N PHE A 107 4.20 3.67 12.18
CA PHE A 107 3.35 2.59 12.67
C PHE A 107 4.06 1.87 13.82
N GLU A 108 3.29 1.45 14.82
CA GLU A 108 3.80 0.72 15.98
C GLU A 108 4.67 -0.47 15.57
N ASN A 109 4.22 -1.20 14.54
CA ASN A 109 4.92 -2.33 13.96
C ASN A 109 4.41 -2.66 12.55
N VAL A 110 5.08 -3.62 11.91
CA VAL A 110 4.74 -4.11 10.56
C VAL A 110 3.32 -4.70 10.47
N SER A 111 2.82 -5.33 11.53
CA SER A 111 1.46 -5.90 11.53
C SER A 111 0.40 -4.80 11.49
N THR A 112 0.59 -3.72 12.25
CA THR A 112 -0.30 -2.56 12.23
C THR A 112 -0.32 -1.91 10.84
N LEU A 113 0.85 -1.74 10.21
CA LEU A 113 0.94 -1.24 8.83
C LEU A 113 0.21 -2.18 7.84
N ALA A 114 0.38 -3.49 7.99
CA ALA A 114 -0.31 -4.48 7.14
C ALA A 114 -1.84 -4.34 7.20
N ILE A 115 -2.38 -4.20 8.42
CA ILE A 115 -3.83 -4.06 8.63
C ILE A 115 -4.30 -2.74 8.01
N PHE A 116 -3.53 -1.66 8.16
CA PHE A 116 -3.85 -0.36 7.56
C PHE A 116 -3.93 -0.44 6.05
N ILE A 117 -2.90 -0.98 5.39
CA ILE A 117 -2.87 -1.11 3.92
C ILE A 117 -4.00 -1.99 3.42
N LYS A 118 -4.29 -3.13 4.09
CA LYS A 118 -5.43 -4.00 3.74
C LYS A 118 -6.77 -3.30 3.89
N ALA A 119 -7.00 -2.61 5.01
CA ALA A 119 -8.24 -1.90 5.27
C ALA A 119 -8.45 -0.74 4.29
N MET A 120 -7.38 -0.02 3.95
CA MET A 120 -7.37 1.02 2.92
C MET A 120 -7.76 0.45 1.55
N ILE A 121 -7.07 -0.60 1.08
CA ILE A 121 -7.38 -1.25 -0.20
C ILE A 121 -8.83 -1.73 -0.24
N HIS A 122 -9.27 -2.41 0.83
CA HIS A 122 -10.64 -2.89 0.91
C HIS A 122 -11.64 -1.73 0.80
N PHE A 123 -11.42 -0.65 1.56
CA PHE A 123 -12.30 0.51 1.57
C PHE A 123 -12.40 1.16 0.18
N VAL A 124 -11.27 1.35 -0.52
CA VAL A 124 -11.30 1.97 -1.86
C VAL A 124 -11.95 1.07 -2.90
N LEU A 125 -11.76 -0.25 -2.84
CA LEU A 125 -12.44 -1.16 -3.76
C LEU A 125 -13.95 -1.21 -3.50
N LEU A 126 -14.34 -1.24 -2.22
CA LEU A 126 -15.75 -1.22 -1.84
C LEU A 126 -16.43 0.09 -2.26
N SER A 127 -15.74 1.23 -2.18
CA SER A 127 -16.32 2.52 -2.58
C SER A 127 -16.67 2.58 -4.08
N VAL A 128 -15.89 1.89 -4.94
CA VAL A 128 -16.22 1.75 -6.36
C VAL A 128 -17.49 0.92 -6.55
N VAL A 129 -17.58 -0.23 -5.87
CA VAL A 129 -18.76 -1.11 -5.94
C VAL A 129 -20.00 -0.38 -5.44
N GLN A 130 -19.92 0.29 -4.29
CA GLN A 130 -21.02 1.07 -3.72
C GLN A 130 -21.46 2.21 -4.64
N HIS A 131 -20.53 2.93 -5.26
CA HIS A 131 -20.84 3.99 -6.21
C HIS A 131 -21.65 3.43 -7.40
N LYS A 132 -21.22 2.30 -7.97
CA LYS A 132 -21.95 1.66 -9.07
C LYS A 132 -23.32 1.15 -8.62
N CYS A 133 -23.44 0.48 -7.47
CA CYS A 133 -24.74 0.08 -6.95
C CYS A 133 -25.70 1.28 -6.80
N SER A 134 -25.21 2.41 -6.27
CA SER A 134 -26.00 3.64 -6.12
C SER A 134 -26.53 4.18 -7.45
N MET A 135 -25.68 4.20 -8.50
CA MET A 135 -26.08 4.69 -9.83
C MET A 135 -27.24 3.91 -10.44
N PHE A 136 -27.38 2.64 -10.07
CA PHE A 136 -28.43 1.76 -10.58
C PHE A 136 -29.55 1.49 -9.55
N ASN A 137 -29.61 2.26 -8.45
CA ASN A 137 -30.59 2.08 -7.36
C ASN A 137 -30.59 0.68 -6.74
N ILE A 138 -29.41 0.08 -6.63
CA ILE A 138 -29.19 -1.25 -6.07
C ILE A 138 -28.75 -1.13 -4.62
N THR A 139 -29.29 -1.99 -3.77
CA THR A 139 -28.76 -2.16 -2.41
C THR A 139 -27.35 -2.73 -2.49
N SER A 140 -26.36 -1.94 -2.07
CA SER A 140 -24.98 -2.41 -2.03
C SER A 140 -24.82 -3.56 -1.03
N PRO A 141 -23.87 -4.48 -1.24
CA PRO A 141 -23.56 -5.48 -0.25
C PRO A 141 -22.93 -4.77 0.95
N LEU A 142 -23.71 -4.56 2.01
CA LEU A 142 -23.22 -4.08 3.31
C LEU A 142 -22.54 -5.19 4.13
N GLY A 143 -22.32 -6.37 3.54
CA GLY A 143 -21.75 -7.56 4.21
C GLY A 143 -20.22 -7.68 4.11
N SER A 144 -19.68 -8.75 4.72
CA SER A 144 -18.24 -9.08 4.77
C SER A 144 -17.70 -9.54 3.42
N CYS A 145 -17.68 -8.66 2.42
CA CYS A 145 -16.90 -8.87 1.20
C CYS A 145 -15.41 -8.93 1.56
N THR A 146 -14.66 -9.82 0.93
CA THR A 146 -13.20 -9.78 1.01
C THR A 146 -12.62 -8.95 -0.13
N ILE A 147 -11.35 -8.54 -0.04
CA ILE A 147 -10.63 -7.90 -1.16
C ILE A 147 -10.74 -8.77 -2.43
N SER A 148 -10.58 -10.09 -2.31
CA SER A 148 -10.69 -11.01 -3.44
C SER A 148 -12.08 -10.97 -4.09
N ASN A 149 -13.15 -10.91 -3.28
CA ASN A 149 -14.52 -10.78 -3.82
C ASN A 149 -14.72 -9.45 -4.55
N LEU A 150 -14.22 -8.35 -3.96
CA LEU A 150 -14.31 -7.02 -4.59
C LEU A 150 -13.55 -6.96 -5.92
N ILE A 151 -12.37 -7.58 -5.98
CA ILE A 151 -11.61 -7.70 -7.23
C ILE A 151 -12.43 -8.47 -8.26
N GLN A 152 -12.97 -9.65 -7.91
CA GLN A 152 -13.77 -10.46 -8.84
C GLN A 152 -14.96 -9.68 -9.42
N ILE A 153 -15.63 -8.87 -8.60
CA ILE A 153 -16.72 -7.99 -9.06
C ILE A 153 -16.24 -6.94 -10.08
N LEU A 154 -15.05 -6.37 -9.87
CA LEU A 154 -14.55 -5.25 -10.67
C LEU A 154 -13.84 -5.69 -11.96
N VAL A 155 -13.29 -6.90 -11.99
CA VAL A 155 -12.46 -7.44 -13.08
C VAL A 155 -13.11 -7.34 -14.47
N PRO A 156 -14.38 -7.75 -14.67
CA PRO A 156 -15.00 -7.69 -16.00
C PRO A 156 -15.05 -6.27 -16.58
N HIS A 157 -14.90 -5.25 -15.73
CA HIS A 157 -15.10 -3.84 -16.08
C HIS A 157 -13.82 -3.01 -16.02
N ILE A 158 -12.69 -3.61 -15.66
CA ILE A 158 -11.45 -2.89 -15.36
C ILE A 158 -11.00 -1.96 -16.49
N ASN A 159 -11.11 -2.42 -17.75
CA ASN A 159 -10.73 -1.65 -18.92
C ASN A 159 -11.63 -0.43 -19.11
N ILE A 160 -12.92 -0.57 -18.84
CA ILE A 160 -13.89 0.52 -18.93
C ILE A 160 -13.61 1.53 -17.80
N LEU A 161 -13.43 1.03 -16.58
CA LEU A 161 -13.16 1.86 -15.40
C LEU A 161 -11.90 2.72 -15.59
N ARG A 162 -10.81 2.15 -16.14
CA ARG A 162 -9.56 2.87 -16.42
C ARG A 162 -9.69 3.97 -17.46
N LYS A 163 -10.44 3.70 -18.53
CA LYS A 163 -10.52 4.59 -19.72
C LYS A 163 -11.60 5.65 -19.60
N HIS A 164 -12.73 5.32 -18.98
CA HIS A 164 -13.94 6.13 -19.01
C HIS A 164 -14.33 6.73 -17.65
N CYS A 165 -13.80 6.22 -16.54
CA CYS A 165 -14.16 6.72 -15.21
C CYS A 165 -13.08 7.61 -14.57
N THR A 166 -12.44 8.47 -15.38
CA THR A 166 -11.39 9.42 -14.94
C THR A 166 -11.95 10.63 -14.19
N SER A 167 -13.21 11.00 -14.45
CA SER A 167 -13.93 12.08 -13.76
C SER A 167 -14.93 11.58 -12.71
N CYS A 168 -15.30 10.30 -12.74
CA CYS A 168 -16.22 9.71 -11.77
C CYS A 168 -15.54 9.61 -10.40
N GLN A 169 -16.05 10.36 -9.42
CA GLN A 169 -15.54 10.32 -8.05
C GLN A 169 -16.30 9.31 -7.20
N THR A 170 -15.57 8.61 -6.34
CA THR A 170 -16.18 7.77 -5.28
C THR A 170 -16.57 8.64 -4.09
N SER A 171 -16.94 8.01 -2.96
CA SER A 171 -17.06 8.70 -1.66
C SER A 171 -15.74 9.29 -1.15
N ILE A 172 -14.62 9.01 -1.83
CA ILE A 172 -13.28 9.49 -1.53
C ILE A 172 -12.99 10.75 -2.38
N PRO A 173 -12.95 11.95 -1.77
CA PRO A 173 -12.65 13.17 -2.48
C PRO A 173 -11.36 13.08 -3.30
N TYR A 174 -11.41 13.63 -4.52
CA TYR A 174 -10.27 13.73 -5.45
C TYR A 174 -9.71 12.40 -5.97
N ILE A 175 -10.22 11.25 -5.52
CA ILE A 175 -9.86 9.93 -6.06
C ILE A 175 -10.93 9.49 -7.04
N SER A 176 -10.54 9.34 -8.31
CA SER A 176 -11.40 8.83 -9.36
C SER A 176 -11.52 7.29 -9.28
N ILE A 177 -12.57 6.75 -9.88
CA ILE A 177 -12.71 5.30 -10.04
C ILE A 177 -11.56 4.74 -10.90
N ALA A 178 -11.11 5.48 -11.91
CA ALA A 178 -9.95 5.10 -12.71
C ALA A 178 -8.69 4.94 -11.84
N ASP A 179 -8.43 5.86 -10.90
CA ASP A 179 -7.29 5.78 -9.98
C ASP A 179 -7.28 4.45 -9.22
N ILE A 180 -8.44 4.02 -8.73
CA ILE A 180 -8.60 2.76 -7.99
C ILE A 180 -8.43 1.55 -8.92
N ALA A 181 -8.97 1.62 -10.15
CA ALA A 181 -8.84 0.54 -11.14
C ALA A 181 -7.38 0.31 -11.58
N TYR A 182 -6.51 1.32 -11.55
CA TYR A 182 -5.09 1.13 -11.82
C TYR A 182 -4.33 0.37 -10.72
N LEU A 183 -4.96 0.12 -9.56
CA LEU A 183 -4.38 -0.75 -8.53
C LEU A 183 -4.55 -2.24 -8.82
N LEU A 184 -5.49 -2.63 -9.68
CA LEU A 184 -5.79 -4.04 -9.95
C LEU A 184 -5.02 -4.53 -11.16
N VAL A 185 -4.30 -5.63 -11.06
CA VAL A 185 -3.40 -6.10 -12.13
C VAL A 185 -3.47 -7.60 -12.24
N GLN A 186 -3.12 -8.14 -13.40
CA GLN A 186 -2.88 -9.57 -13.55
C GLN A 186 -1.46 -9.90 -13.07
N ASN A 187 -1.36 -10.87 -12.16
CA ASN A 187 -0.08 -11.42 -11.71
C ASN A 187 0.50 -12.38 -12.78
N LYS A 188 1.63 -13.02 -12.46
CA LYS A 188 2.30 -14.00 -13.34
C LYS A 188 1.45 -15.23 -13.71
N THR A 189 0.42 -15.54 -12.94
CA THR A 189 -0.53 -16.65 -13.16
C THR A 189 -1.83 -16.18 -13.85
N ASN A 190 -1.87 -14.95 -14.35
CA ASN A 190 -3.04 -14.29 -14.94
C ASN A 190 -4.22 -14.06 -13.98
N GLU A 191 -4.00 -14.21 -12.67
CA GLU A 191 -5.00 -13.92 -11.66
C GLU A 191 -5.00 -12.41 -11.36
N TRP A 192 -6.20 -11.85 -11.21
CA TRP A 192 -6.35 -10.46 -10.83
C TRP A 192 -6.10 -10.27 -9.33
N VAL A 193 -5.17 -9.37 -9.03
CA VAL A 193 -4.70 -9.04 -7.68
C VAL A 193 -4.52 -7.53 -7.55
N THR A 194 -4.15 -7.04 -6.36
CA THR A 194 -3.61 -5.69 -6.25
C THR A 194 -2.14 -5.65 -6.66
N ALA A 195 -1.70 -4.56 -7.29
CA ALA A 195 -0.29 -4.31 -7.60
C ALA A 195 0.57 -4.08 -6.34
N ILE A 196 -0.06 -3.93 -5.17
CA ILE A 196 0.60 -3.84 -3.87
C ILE A 196 0.85 -5.26 -3.36
N ASP A 197 2.11 -5.65 -3.18
CA ASP A 197 2.45 -6.96 -2.61
C ASP A 197 2.24 -6.92 -1.08
N ILE A 198 1.14 -7.53 -0.63
CA ILE A 198 0.79 -7.62 0.78
C ILE A 198 1.68 -8.62 1.54
N ASN A 199 2.39 -9.49 0.85
CA ASN A 199 3.23 -10.50 1.49
C ASN A 199 4.47 -9.89 2.16
N VAL A 200 4.86 -8.66 1.78
CA VAL A 200 5.97 -7.94 2.41
C VAL A 200 5.70 -7.55 3.85
N TYR A 201 4.47 -7.71 4.35
CA TYR A 201 4.14 -7.39 5.74
C TYR A 201 4.12 -8.62 6.67
N SER A 202 4.75 -9.72 6.27
CA SER A 202 4.86 -10.92 7.09
C SER A 202 5.88 -10.78 8.24
N ASN A 203 5.79 -11.64 9.26
CA ASN A 203 6.70 -11.58 10.40
C ASN A 203 8.15 -11.93 10.00
N ASN A 204 9.11 -11.11 10.45
CA ASN A 204 10.54 -11.21 10.08
C ASN A 204 10.77 -11.09 8.56
N GLN A 205 9.98 -10.24 7.89
CA GLN A 205 10.17 -9.99 6.48
C GLN A 205 11.58 -9.45 6.21
N GLN A 206 12.17 -9.97 5.15
CA GLN A 206 13.37 -9.41 4.54
C GLN A 206 12.98 -8.41 3.46
N PHE A 207 13.45 -7.18 3.59
CA PHE A 207 13.23 -6.12 2.61
C PHE A 207 14.56 -5.71 1.98
N ARG A 208 14.65 -5.76 0.65
CA ARG A 208 15.92 -5.55 -0.06
C ARG A 208 16.41 -4.12 0.16
N LEU A 209 17.68 -3.97 0.52
CA LEU A 209 18.28 -2.65 0.77
C LEU A 209 18.46 -1.85 -0.53
N PHE A 210 18.47 -0.53 -0.40
CA PHE A 210 18.93 0.36 -1.48
C PHE A 210 20.30 -0.08 -1.98
N ASN A 211 20.50 0.01 -3.30
CA ASN A 211 21.69 -0.39 -4.04
C ASN A 211 22.13 -1.84 -3.82
N SER A 212 21.18 -2.72 -3.47
CA SER A 212 21.38 -4.17 -3.37
C SER A 212 20.65 -4.92 -4.47
N VAL A 213 21.20 -6.06 -4.89
CA VAL A 213 20.62 -6.98 -5.88
C VAL A 213 19.89 -8.14 -5.20
N LYS A 214 19.03 -8.83 -5.94
CA LYS A 214 18.60 -10.18 -5.52
C LYS A 214 19.76 -11.15 -5.81
N TYR A 215 19.95 -12.15 -4.96
CA TYR A 215 21.00 -13.15 -5.18
C TYR A 215 20.89 -13.78 -6.59
N GLY A 216 22.01 -13.80 -7.33
CA GLY A 216 22.07 -14.31 -8.71
C GLY A 216 21.38 -13.42 -9.75
N LYS A 217 21.02 -12.19 -9.42
CA LYS A 217 20.46 -11.19 -10.35
C LYS A 217 21.37 -9.97 -10.43
N ASN A 218 21.38 -9.31 -11.58
CA ASN A 218 22.12 -8.08 -11.80
C ASN A 218 21.17 -6.90 -12.02
N ASN A 219 20.25 -6.69 -11.07
CA ASN A 219 19.28 -5.61 -11.11
C ASN A 219 19.17 -4.96 -9.71
N PRO A 220 20.04 -3.98 -9.41
CA PRO A 220 20.06 -3.34 -8.11
C PRO A 220 18.82 -2.49 -7.89
N LEU A 221 18.39 -2.40 -6.64
CA LEU A 221 17.33 -1.49 -6.24
C LEU A 221 17.89 -0.06 -6.16
N ILE A 222 17.63 0.77 -7.16
CA ILE A 222 18.23 2.11 -7.29
C ILE A 222 17.17 3.20 -7.14
N LEU A 223 17.59 4.47 -7.08
CA LEU A 223 16.64 5.58 -7.12
C LEU A 223 15.89 5.55 -8.46
N SER A 224 14.56 5.69 -8.42
CA SER A 224 13.79 5.72 -9.66
C SER A 224 14.17 6.94 -10.51
N THR A 225 14.41 6.69 -11.80
CA THR A 225 14.68 7.76 -12.76
C THR A 225 13.40 8.28 -13.39
N THR A 226 12.30 7.54 -13.28
CA THR A 226 11.01 7.96 -13.84
C THR A 226 10.21 8.86 -12.92
N PHE A 227 10.52 8.81 -11.64
CA PHE A 227 10.02 9.74 -10.64
C PHE A 227 11.14 10.67 -10.15
N PRO A 228 11.84 11.42 -11.02
CA PRO A 228 12.95 12.24 -10.59
C PRO A 228 12.37 13.45 -9.84
N PHE A 229 12.36 13.35 -8.52
CA PHE A 229 12.17 14.51 -7.69
C PHE A 229 13.51 15.21 -7.61
N ASP A 230 13.61 16.44 -8.11
CA ASP A 230 14.82 17.26 -7.98
C ASP A 230 15.31 17.32 -6.52
N SER A 231 14.38 17.19 -5.57
CA SER A 231 14.64 17.15 -4.12
C SER A 231 15.31 15.87 -3.62
N GLN A 232 15.41 14.80 -4.41
CA GLN A 232 16.07 13.55 -4.02
C GLN A 232 17.50 13.45 -4.56
N LEU A 233 17.78 14.14 -5.66
CA LEU A 233 19.12 14.20 -6.26
C LEU A 233 20.16 14.89 -5.36
N GLN A 234 19.70 15.70 -4.40
CA GLN A 234 20.57 16.34 -3.40
C GLN A 234 21.04 15.41 -2.27
N TYR A 235 20.44 14.23 -2.10
CA TYR A 235 20.82 13.33 -1.01
C TYR A 235 22.13 12.63 -1.33
N SER A 236 23.01 12.56 -0.32
CA SER A 236 24.21 11.71 -0.41
C SER A 236 23.81 10.23 -0.45
N PHE A 237 24.74 9.36 -0.88
CA PHE A 237 24.54 7.92 -0.82
C PHE A 237 24.17 7.43 0.59
N SER A 238 24.84 7.99 1.61
CA SER A 238 24.58 7.70 3.03
C SER A 238 23.16 8.09 3.44
N ASP A 239 22.70 9.27 3.00
CA ASP A 239 21.33 9.73 3.27
C ASP A 239 20.29 8.85 2.59
N LEU A 240 20.52 8.47 1.33
CA LEU A 240 19.63 7.55 0.60
C LEU A 240 19.54 6.19 1.30
N LEU A 241 20.68 5.63 1.72
CA LEU A 241 20.71 4.37 2.45
C LEU A 241 19.95 4.47 3.79
N LYS A 242 20.23 5.50 4.60
CA LYS A 242 19.52 5.75 5.88
C LYS A 242 18.02 5.92 5.67
N LYS A 243 17.61 6.70 4.67
CA LYS A 243 16.20 6.95 4.38
C LYS A 243 15.47 5.71 3.86
N SER A 244 16.17 4.82 3.16
CA SER A 244 15.64 3.54 2.66
C SER A 244 15.43 2.48 3.74
N LEU A 245 16.07 2.60 4.91
CA LEU A 245 15.86 1.66 6.01
C LEU A 245 14.49 1.89 6.64
N ILE A 246 13.64 0.86 6.64
CA ILE A 246 12.24 0.91 7.10
C ILE A 246 12.17 1.16 8.60
N THR A 247 13.08 0.55 9.36
CA THR A 247 13.13 0.64 10.82
C THR A 247 14.03 1.77 11.33
N PHE A 248 14.77 2.45 10.46
CA PHE A 248 15.59 3.60 10.85
C PHE A 248 14.75 4.87 10.94
N ILE A 249 14.36 5.23 12.16
CA ILE A 249 13.57 6.43 12.44
C ILE A 249 14.51 7.45 13.11
N GLU A 250 14.72 8.60 12.46
CA GLU A 250 15.65 9.63 12.96
C GLU A 250 15.15 10.31 14.26
N ASN A 251 13.83 10.37 14.45
CA ASN A 251 13.18 10.99 15.60
C ASN A 251 12.22 10.01 16.29
N ASP A 252 12.60 9.49 17.46
CA ASP A 252 11.79 8.55 18.23
C ASP A 252 10.51 9.16 18.83
N GLN A 253 10.36 10.49 18.75
CA GLN A 253 9.19 11.22 19.28
C GLN A 253 8.05 11.34 18.26
N LEU A 254 8.17 10.73 17.08
CA LEU A 254 7.11 10.78 16.08
C LEU A 254 5.81 10.16 16.60
N PRO A 255 4.65 10.76 16.26
CA PRO A 255 3.35 10.15 16.51
C PRO A 255 3.29 8.72 15.99
N LYS A 256 2.63 7.85 16.76
CA LYS A 256 2.52 6.43 16.43
C LYS A 256 1.08 6.05 16.12
N ILE A 257 0.85 5.34 15.02
CA ILE A 257 -0.41 4.63 14.77
C ILE A 257 -0.28 3.23 15.33
N TYR A 258 -1.24 2.83 16.18
CA TYR A 258 -1.41 1.47 16.66
C TYR A 258 -2.81 0.96 16.33
N PHE A 259 -3.00 -0.35 16.34
CA PHE A 259 -4.29 -0.98 16.09
C PHE A 259 -4.75 -1.69 17.35
N LYS A 260 -5.86 -1.22 17.93
CA LYS A 260 -6.38 -1.71 19.21
C LYS A 260 -7.90 -1.65 19.22
N ASN A 261 -8.52 -2.72 19.72
CA ASN A 261 -9.99 -2.84 19.78
C ASN A 261 -10.64 -2.58 18.41
N GLU A 262 -10.09 -3.22 17.37
CA GLU A 262 -10.61 -3.17 15.99
C GLU A 262 -10.63 -1.76 15.36
N LYS A 263 -9.80 -0.85 15.87
CA LYS A 263 -9.64 0.50 15.33
C LYS A 263 -8.18 0.94 15.36
N PHE A 264 -7.84 1.79 14.40
CA PHE A 264 -6.60 2.56 14.46
C PHE A 264 -6.73 3.64 15.51
N VAL A 265 -5.70 3.76 16.33
CA VAL A 265 -5.59 4.78 17.36
C VAL A 265 -4.29 5.53 17.15
N PHE A 266 -4.36 6.84 17.36
CA PHE A 266 -3.24 7.74 17.22
C PHE A 266 -2.64 8.04 18.59
N ASP A 267 -1.40 7.64 18.82
CA ASP A 267 -0.65 8.02 20.01
C ASP A 267 0.05 9.34 19.77
N LEU A 268 -0.40 10.35 20.51
CA LEU A 268 0.16 11.70 20.54
C LEU A 268 0.99 11.96 21.79
N SER A 269 1.13 10.97 22.69
CA SER A 269 1.81 11.16 23.99
C SER A 269 3.27 11.57 23.85
N THR A 270 3.91 11.24 22.73
CA THR A 270 5.30 11.60 22.43
C THR A 270 5.44 12.95 21.73
N SER A 271 4.34 13.59 21.34
CA SER A 271 4.33 14.82 20.53
C SER A 271 4.21 16.08 21.39
N SER A 272 4.86 17.17 20.97
CA SER A 272 4.70 18.47 21.62
C SER A 272 3.28 19.04 21.43
N ASN A 273 2.77 19.81 22.40
CA ASN A 273 1.40 20.34 22.39
C ASN A 273 1.02 21.12 21.12
N SER A 274 1.96 21.83 20.48
CA SER A 274 1.72 22.55 19.22
C SER A 274 1.54 21.62 18.00
N THR A 275 2.04 20.39 18.10
CA THR A 275 1.95 19.34 17.07
C THR A 275 0.65 18.55 17.20
N ILE A 276 0.13 18.38 18.43
CA ILE A 276 -1.09 17.63 18.76
C ILE A 276 -2.34 18.22 18.09
N THR A 277 -2.62 19.52 18.28
CA THR A 277 -3.82 20.19 17.73
C THR A 277 -3.83 20.20 16.20
N LYS A 278 -2.62 20.20 15.62
CA LYS A 278 -2.40 20.09 14.19
C LYS A 278 -2.74 18.68 13.71
N LEU A 279 -2.10 17.67 14.29
CA LEU A 279 -2.21 16.26 13.87
C LEU A 279 -3.59 15.61 14.04
N GLN A 280 -4.39 16.01 15.02
CA GLN A 280 -5.74 15.45 15.21
C GLN A 280 -6.68 15.69 14.02
N ASN A 281 -6.39 16.69 13.18
CA ASN A 281 -7.14 16.98 11.96
C ASN A 281 -6.54 16.34 10.69
N PHE A 282 -5.42 15.60 10.82
CA PHE A 282 -4.52 15.30 9.69
C PHE A 282 -4.37 13.83 9.31
N ILE A 283 -4.99 12.88 10.01
CA ILE A 283 -4.99 11.50 9.50
C ILE A 283 -6.42 11.07 9.34
N ASN A 284 -6.80 10.82 8.09
CA ASN A 284 -8.14 10.44 7.73
C ASN A 284 -8.34 8.93 7.95
N ILE A 285 -8.04 8.46 9.18
CA ILE A 285 -8.28 7.08 9.61
C ILE A 285 -9.76 6.85 9.94
N GLU A 286 -10.55 7.91 10.16
CA GLU A 286 -11.92 7.77 10.59
C GLU A 286 -12.81 7.03 9.57
N PRO A 287 -12.73 7.29 8.24
CA PRO A 287 -13.40 6.47 7.24
C PRO A 287 -13.00 4.99 7.32
N ILE A 288 -11.72 4.70 7.55
CA ILE A 288 -11.24 3.32 7.70
C ILE A 288 -11.79 2.70 9.00
N ASN A 289 -11.78 3.42 10.12
CA ASN A 289 -12.32 2.95 11.39
C ASN A 289 -13.83 2.71 11.32
N GLN A 290 -14.59 3.60 10.68
CA GLN A 290 -16.03 3.42 10.45
C GLN A 290 -16.27 2.21 9.56
N HIS A 291 -15.50 2.07 8.49
CA HIS A 291 -15.54 0.91 7.60
C HIS A 291 -15.23 -0.40 8.32
N MET A 292 -14.24 -0.42 9.21
CA MET A 292 -13.88 -1.60 10.00
C MET A 292 -14.94 -2.02 11.00
N LYS A 293 -15.76 -1.11 11.54
CA LYS A 293 -16.89 -1.48 12.41
C LYS A 293 -17.94 -2.35 11.71
N HIS A 294 -18.04 -2.23 10.38
CA HIS A 294 -19.02 -2.95 9.56
C HIS A 294 -18.42 -4.16 8.83
N SER A 295 -17.09 -4.28 8.79
CA SER A 295 -16.41 -5.37 8.12
C SER A 295 -15.78 -6.32 9.14
N SER A 296 -15.86 -7.62 8.88
CA SER A 296 -15.32 -8.67 9.77
C SER A 296 -13.79 -8.75 9.67
N PHE A 297 -13.08 -7.68 10.05
CA PHE A 297 -11.62 -7.69 10.14
C PHE A 297 -11.18 -8.40 11.42
N SER A 298 -10.94 -9.72 11.32
CA SER A 298 -10.34 -10.48 12.42
C SER A 298 -8.82 -10.26 12.48
N HIS A 299 -8.27 -10.24 13.70
CA HIS A 299 -6.83 -10.12 13.93
C HIS A 299 -6.07 -11.26 13.21
N PRO A 300 -5.01 -10.96 12.44
CA PRO A 300 -4.24 -12.01 11.76
C PRO A 300 -3.44 -12.90 12.72
N HIS A 301 -3.32 -12.53 14.00
CA HIS A 301 -2.71 -13.37 15.04
C HIS A 301 -3.45 -13.18 16.37
N PRO A 302 -4.09 -14.21 16.94
CA PRO A 302 -4.39 -14.17 18.38
C PRO A 302 -3.05 -14.10 19.12
N ASN A 303 -2.98 -13.24 20.14
CA ASN A 303 -1.83 -13.09 21.02
C ASN A 303 -1.14 -14.45 21.27
N ILE A 304 0.06 -14.64 20.71
CA ILE A 304 0.93 -15.73 21.12
C ILE A 304 1.34 -15.38 22.54
N ASN A 305 0.66 -15.96 23.52
CA ASN A 305 1.13 -16.00 24.89
C ASN A 305 2.57 -16.49 24.87
N THR A 306 3.50 -15.61 25.24
CA THR A 306 4.92 -15.92 25.43
C THR A 306 5.05 -16.84 26.63
N ASN A 307 4.80 -18.14 26.43
CA ASN A 307 5.22 -19.26 27.27
C ASN A 307 4.72 -20.56 26.62
N GLN A 308 5.35 -21.00 25.53
CA GLN A 308 5.39 -22.42 25.18
C GLN A 308 6.55 -22.71 24.21
N ASN A 309 7.25 -23.78 24.54
CA ASN A 309 8.57 -24.17 24.06
C ASN A 309 8.64 -24.43 22.55
N LEU A 310 9.79 -24.07 21.97
CA LEU A 310 10.21 -24.48 20.64
C LEU A 310 10.22 -26.00 20.49
N SER A 311 9.51 -26.52 19.49
CA SER A 311 10.01 -27.64 18.70
C SER A 311 9.49 -27.60 17.25
N ARG A 312 10.47 -27.69 16.35
CA ARG A 312 10.50 -27.81 14.88
C ARG A 312 9.21 -28.29 14.17
N SER A 313 8.76 -27.54 13.16
CA SER A 313 8.79 -28.02 11.75
C SER A 313 8.69 -26.84 10.78
N LEU A 314 9.54 -26.86 9.75
CA LEU A 314 9.57 -25.91 8.65
C LEU A 314 8.58 -26.36 7.57
N HIS A 315 7.53 -25.58 7.32
CA HIS A 315 6.81 -25.56 6.05
C HIS A 315 6.25 -24.15 5.82
N PRO A 316 6.73 -23.40 4.80
CA PRO A 316 6.13 -22.13 4.42
C PRO A 316 5.12 -22.43 3.30
N ASN A 317 3.85 -22.61 3.64
CA ASN A 317 2.71 -22.48 2.71
C ASN A 317 1.40 -22.65 3.49
N LYS A 318 0.83 -21.53 3.95
CA LYS A 318 -0.61 -21.32 4.25
C LYS A 318 -0.77 -19.96 4.94
N ILE A 319 -0.63 -18.89 4.19
CA ILE A 319 -1.22 -17.59 4.55
C ILE A 319 -1.98 -17.12 3.31
N ASN A 320 -3.19 -17.63 3.15
CA ASN A 320 -4.18 -17.07 2.21
C ASN A 320 -5.64 -17.35 2.61
N ASN A 321 -5.91 -18.07 3.69
CA ASN A 321 -7.29 -18.41 4.05
C ASN A 321 -7.75 -17.67 5.29
N LEU A 322 -8.23 -16.44 5.09
CA LEU A 322 -9.31 -15.89 5.89
C LEU A 322 -10.58 -16.63 5.45
N ASN A 323 -10.91 -17.72 6.15
CA ASN A 323 -12.13 -18.48 5.88
C ASN A 323 -13.30 -17.81 6.62
N LEU A 324 -13.94 -16.85 5.95
CA LEU A 324 -15.25 -16.33 6.35
C LEU A 324 -16.30 -17.10 5.55
N SER A 325 -17.26 -17.73 6.22
CA SER A 325 -18.39 -18.37 5.55
C SER A 325 -19.24 -17.30 4.83
N VAL A 326 -19.34 -17.41 3.50
CA VAL A 326 -19.98 -16.44 2.61
C VAL A 326 -21.42 -16.91 2.31
N PRO A 327 -22.46 -16.05 2.39
CA PRO A 327 -23.74 -16.33 1.74
C PRO A 327 -23.59 -16.23 0.22
N ASP A 328 -24.29 -17.09 -0.51
CA ASP A 328 -24.12 -17.39 -1.95
C ASP A 328 -23.88 -16.14 -2.83
N MET A 329 -22.60 -15.84 -3.08
CA MET A 329 -22.13 -14.67 -3.84
C MET A 329 -22.32 -14.83 -5.36
N SER A 330 -22.65 -16.03 -5.83
CA SER A 330 -22.91 -16.32 -7.25
C SER A 330 -24.03 -15.44 -7.80
N ILE A 331 -25.13 -15.31 -7.03
CA ILE A 331 -26.29 -14.48 -7.38
C ILE A 331 -25.93 -12.99 -7.47
N PHE A 332 -25.02 -12.52 -6.61
CA PHE A 332 -24.60 -11.11 -6.63
C PHE A 332 -23.65 -10.80 -7.79
N ILE A 333 -22.75 -11.72 -8.12
CA ILE A 333 -21.84 -11.58 -9.28
C ILE A 333 -22.64 -11.56 -10.57
N ASP A 334 -23.54 -12.52 -10.78
CA ASP A 334 -24.41 -12.59 -11.96
C ASP A 334 -25.29 -11.32 -12.08
N PHE A 335 -25.73 -10.77 -10.95
CA PHE A 335 -26.52 -9.55 -10.93
C PHE A 335 -25.69 -8.30 -11.28
N VAL A 336 -24.50 -8.14 -10.71
CA VAL A 336 -23.64 -6.99 -10.97
C VAL A 336 -23.07 -6.99 -12.40
N GLU A 337 -22.74 -8.16 -12.95
CA GLU A 337 -22.29 -8.28 -14.34
C GLU A 337 -23.33 -7.75 -15.33
N ASN A 338 -24.62 -8.07 -15.12
CA ASN A 338 -25.72 -7.58 -15.97
C ASN A 338 -25.89 -6.06 -15.94
N ILE A 339 -25.55 -5.42 -14.82
CA ILE A 339 -25.79 -4.00 -14.57
C ILE A 339 -24.66 -3.13 -15.09
N ILE A 340 -23.40 -3.58 -14.98
CA ILE A 340 -22.28 -2.77 -15.43
C ILE A 340 -22.08 -2.89 -16.95
N THR A 341 -22.59 -3.95 -17.60
CA THR A 341 -22.62 -4.03 -19.06
C THR A 341 -23.74 -3.19 -19.70
N SER A 342 -24.77 -2.80 -18.94
CA SER A 342 -25.83 -1.92 -19.43
C SER A 342 -25.41 -0.45 -19.31
N ASP A 343 -24.98 0.09 -20.46
CA ASP A 343 -24.90 1.52 -20.83
C ASP A 343 -23.51 2.22 -20.74
N PRO A 344 -22.83 2.43 -21.89
CA PRO A 344 -21.65 3.30 -22.00
C PRO A 344 -22.00 4.78 -22.28
N SER A 345 -23.28 5.17 -22.29
CA SER A 345 -23.75 6.45 -22.84
C SER A 345 -24.57 7.35 -21.90
N HIS A 346 -24.20 7.39 -20.60
CA HIS A 346 -24.61 8.48 -19.70
C HIS A 346 -23.50 8.96 -18.77
#